data_AF-A0A2U2DVV2-F1
#
_entry.id   AF-A0A2U2DVV2-F1
#
_cell.length_a   1.000
_cell.length_b   1.000
_cell.length_c   1.000
_cell.angle_alpha   90.00
_cell.angle_beta   90.00
_cell.angle_gamma   90.00
#
_symmetry.space_group_name_H-M   'P 1'
#
loop_
_entity.id
_entity.type
_entity.pdbx_description
1 polymer ?
#
loop_
_entity_poly.entity_id
_entity_poly.type
_entity_poly.pdbx_seq_one_letter_code
_entity_poly.pdbx_strand_id
1 'polypeptide(L)' 'MEEASFTFLGRLEPESFLEFARHRARRLDIALTIGACSAAAIELSVAGDEVLVDAFEMACSLGPYDCIILDVVRTGH' A
#
# COMPACT_ATOMS: atom_id res chain seq x y z
N MET A 1 -3.61 -17.60 -3.61
CA MET A 1 -3.05 -16.34 -4.10
C MET A 1 -4.21 -15.40 -4.17
N GLU A 2 -4.28 -14.51 -3.20
CA GLU A 2 -5.29 -13.47 -3.14
C GLU A 2 -4.75 -12.22 -3.84
N GLU A 3 -5.62 -11.45 -4.46
CA GLU A 3 -5.31 -10.14 -5.03
C GLU A 3 -6.19 -9.10 -4.36
N ALA A 4 -5.57 -8.09 -3.77
CA ALA A 4 -6.26 -7.00 -3.08
C ALA A 4 -5.77 -5.66 -3.62
N SER A 5 -6.70 -4.74 -3.87
CA SER A 5 -6.36 -3.36 -4.18
C SER A 5 -6.59 -2.48 -2.95
N PHE A 6 -5.69 -1.54 -2.75
CA PHE A 6 -5.66 -0.61 -1.63
C PHE A 6 -5.58 0.81 -2.14
N THR A 7 -6.46 1.66 -1.67
CA THR A 7 -6.41 3.10 -1.89
C THR A 7 -6.14 3.77 -0.55
N PHE A 8 -4.92 4.29 -0.39
CA PHE A 8 -4.55 5.09 0.78
C PHE A 8 -4.92 6.53 0.50
N LEU A 9 -5.68 7.15 1.41
CA LEU A 9 -6.16 8.52 1.32
C LEU A 9 -5.54 9.35 2.43
N GLY A 10 -5.14 10.58 2.13
CA GLY A 10 -4.62 11.50 3.13
C GLY A 10 -3.73 12.59 2.56
N ARG A 11 -2.68 12.91 3.30
CA ARG A 11 -1.60 13.81 2.85
C ARG A 11 -0.36 12.96 2.62
N LEU A 12 -0.13 12.60 1.37
CA LEU A 12 0.85 11.61 0.98
C LEU A 12 1.95 12.25 0.15
N GLU A 13 3.15 11.73 0.26
CA GLU A 13 4.26 12.00 -0.66
C GLU A 13 4.46 10.75 -1.52
N PRO A 14 4.01 10.77 -2.80
CA PRO A 14 4.03 9.60 -3.68
C PRO A 14 5.38 8.90 -3.73
N GLU A 15 6.47 9.64 -3.91
CA GLU A 15 7.80 9.06 -4.04
C GLU A 15 8.24 8.32 -2.76
N SER A 16 8.10 8.97 -1.60
CA SER A 16 8.42 8.38 -0.29
C SER A 16 7.55 7.17 0.02
N PHE A 17 6.25 7.25 -0.25
CA PHE A 17 5.30 6.17 0.02
C PHE A 17 5.55 4.97 -0.88
N LEU A 18 5.78 5.19 -2.19
CA LEU A 18 6.05 4.12 -3.14
C LEU A 18 7.34 3.37 -2.83
N GLU A 19 8.39 4.07 -2.44
CA GLU A 19 9.65 3.44 -2.01
C GLU A 19 9.44 2.60 -0.74
N PHE A 20 8.68 3.12 0.23
CA PHE A 20 8.31 2.37 1.43
C PHE A 20 7.50 1.10 1.11
N ALA A 21 6.47 1.23 0.28
CA ALA A 21 5.62 0.13 -0.16
C ALA A 21 6.43 -0.93 -0.91
N ARG A 22 7.25 -0.54 -1.90
CA ARG A 22 8.13 -1.46 -2.64
C ARG A 22 9.08 -2.23 -1.72
N HIS A 23 9.67 -1.55 -0.75
CA HIS A 23 10.57 -2.18 0.21
C HIS A 23 9.84 -3.26 1.04
N ARG A 24 8.62 -2.96 1.49
CA ARG A 24 7.79 -3.91 2.26
C ARG A 24 7.31 -5.07 1.41
N ALA A 25 6.82 -4.81 0.20
CA ALA A 25 6.37 -5.85 -0.73
C ALA A 25 7.50 -6.85 -1.04
N ARG A 26 8.71 -6.34 -1.33
CA ARG A 26 9.88 -7.21 -1.57
C ARG A 26 10.28 -8.03 -0.35
N ARG A 27 10.09 -7.49 0.85
CA ARG A 27 10.41 -8.19 2.11
C ARG A 27 9.39 -9.26 2.46
N LEU A 28 8.13 -9.06 2.09
CA LEU A 28 7.03 -10.00 2.29
C LEU A 28 6.89 -10.99 1.13
N ASP A 29 7.69 -10.86 0.06
CA ASP A 29 7.60 -11.70 -1.15
C ASP A 29 6.21 -11.67 -1.80
N ILE A 30 5.56 -10.50 -1.80
CA ILE A 30 4.28 -10.27 -2.47
C ILE A 30 4.47 -9.46 -3.75
N ALA A 31 3.63 -9.73 -4.75
CA ALA A 31 3.59 -8.91 -5.95
C ALA A 31 2.94 -7.56 -5.61
N LEU A 32 3.56 -6.46 -6.04
CA LEU A 32 3.04 -5.10 -5.87
C LEU A 32 2.97 -4.43 -7.23
N THR A 33 1.78 -3.96 -7.58
CA THR A 33 1.47 -3.15 -8.75
C THR A 33 1.08 -1.76 -8.27
N ILE A 34 1.72 -0.74 -8.84
CA ILE A 34 1.46 0.65 -8.49
C ILE A 34 0.46 1.22 -9.49
N GLY A 35 -0.66 1.74 -8.98
CA GLY A 35 -1.70 2.40 -9.75
C GLY A 35 -1.53 3.92 -9.77
N ALA A 36 -2.65 4.65 -9.67
CA ALA A 36 -2.60 6.10 -9.62
C ALA A 36 -1.98 6.58 -8.30
N CYS A 37 -1.07 7.55 -8.41
CA CYS A 37 -0.38 8.10 -7.25
C CYS A 37 -0.52 9.63 -7.27
N SER A 38 -1.01 10.17 -6.16
CA SER A 38 -1.18 11.61 -5.97
C SER A 38 -0.95 11.98 -4.51
N ALA A 39 -0.79 13.26 -4.22
CA ALA A 39 -0.60 13.73 -2.84
C ALA A 39 -1.86 13.58 -1.96
N ALA A 40 -3.01 13.26 -2.56
CA ALA A 40 -4.28 13.04 -1.87
C ALA A 40 -4.65 11.56 -1.73
N ALA A 41 -4.26 10.74 -2.72
CA ALA A 41 -4.61 9.34 -2.81
C ALA A 41 -3.54 8.54 -3.55
N ILE A 42 -3.21 7.34 -3.05
CA ILE A 42 -2.32 6.38 -3.70
C ILE A 42 -3.01 5.04 -3.82
N GLU A 43 -3.11 4.54 -5.04
CA GLU A 43 -3.68 3.23 -5.38
C GLU A 43 -2.56 2.21 -5.60
N LEU A 44 -2.67 1.08 -4.90
CA LEU A 44 -1.76 -0.05 -4.97
C LEU A 44 -2.58 -1.34 -5.12
N SER A 45 -2.10 -2.28 -5.92
CA SER A 45 -2.65 -3.63 -5.97
C SER A 45 -1.56 -4.61 -5.57
N VAL A 46 -1.89 -5.54 -4.68
CA VAL A 46 -0.97 -6.58 -4.24
C VAL A 46 -1.55 -7.95 -4.47
N ALA A 47 -0.69 -8.91 -4.79
CA ALA A 47 -1.07 -10.30 -4.90
C ALA A 47 -0.12 -11.20 -4.11
N GLY A 48 -0.67 -12.10 -3.30
CA GLY A 48 0.13 -12.92 -2.40
C GLY A 48 -0.68 -13.86 -1.50
N ASP A 49 -0.08 -14.21 -0.38
CA ASP A 49 -0.75 -14.88 0.73
C ASP A 49 -1.57 -13.86 1.54
N GLU A 50 -2.80 -14.21 1.92
CA GLU A 50 -3.73 -13.34 2.66
C GLU A 50 -3.05 -12.71 3.89
N VAL A 51 -2.32 -13.53 4.67
CA VAL A 51 -1.64 -13.06 5.89
C VAL A 51 -0.55 -12.02 5.58
N LEU A 52 0.12 -12.15 4.44
CA LEU A 52 1.17 -11.21 4.01
C LEU A 52 0.58 -9.94 3.42
N VAL A 53 -0.55 -10.04 2.71
CA VAL A 53 -1.33 -8.91 2.20
C VAL A 53 -1.84 -8.05 3.36
N ASP A 54 -2.43 -8.66 4.39
CA ASP A 54 -2.88 -7.96 5.59
C ASP A 54 -1.71 -7.36 6.38
N ALA A 55 -0.57 -8.06 6.48
CA ALA A 55 0.64 -7.51 7.09
C ALA A 55 1.20 -6.31 6.30
N PHE A 56 1.09 -6.33 4.97
CA PHE A 56 1.48 -5.22 4.10
C PHE A 56 0.56 -4.02 4.30
N GLU A 57 -0.76 -4.23 4.32
CA GLU A 57 -1.76 -3.19 4.58
C GLU A 57 -1.47 -2.52 5.94
N MET A 58 -1.31 -3.31 7.00
CA MET A 58 -1.03 -2.80 8.34
C MET A 58 0.28 -2.03 8.41
N ALA A 59 1.31 -2.43 7.65
CA ALA A 59 2.56 -1.69 7.58
C ALA A 59 2.40 -0.37 6.80
N CYS A 60 1.63 -0.39 5.72
CA CYS A 60 1.40 0.79 4.89
C CYS A 60 0.48 1.79 5.57
N SER A 61 -0.49 1.37 6.39
CA SER A 61 -1.39 2.27 7.15
C SER A 61 -0.65 3.13 8.18
N LEU A 62 0.51 2.67 8.66
CA LEU A 62 1.41 3.46 9.51
C LEU A 62 2.19 4.52 8.72
N GLY A 63 2.40 4.29 7.42
CA GLY A 63 3.09 5.19 6.51
C GLY A 63 4.56 5.47 6.87
N PRO A 64 5.31 6.12 5.96
CA PRO A 64 6.57 6.77 6.29
C PRO A 64 6.33 8.07 7.08
N TYR A 65 7.35 8.58 7.77
CA TYR A 65 7.28 9.76 8.64
C TYR A 65 6.74 11.04 7.98
N ASP A 66 6.86 11.14 6.65
CA ASP A 66 6.47 12.33 5.88
C ASP A 66 5.05 12.23 5.30
N CYS A 67 4.35 11.11 5.53
CA CYS A 67 2.99 10.89 5.05
C CYS A 67 2.01 10.80 6.22
N ILE A 68 0.81 11.33 6.02
CA ILE A 68 -0.30 11.20 6.95
C ILE A 68 -1.41 10.45 6.23
N ILE A 69 -1.70 9.25 6.70
CA ILE A 69 -2.80 8.42 6.21
C ILE A 69 -4.03 8.75 7.04
N LEU A 70 -5.09 9.14 6.35
CA LEU A 70 -6.37 9.47 6.96
C LEU A 70 -7.35 8.31 6.83
N ASP A 71 -7.32 7.62 5.70
CA ASP A 71 -8.24 6.52 5.40
C ASP A 71 -7.58 5.50 4.47
N VAL A 72 -8.03 4.25 4.56
CA VAL A 72 -7.55 3.15 3.70
C VAL A 72 -8.76 2.38 3.22
N VAL A 73 -8.90 2.29 1.90
CA VAL A 73 -9.98 1.55 1.26
C VAL A 73 -9.40 0.31 0.61
N ARG A 74 -9.81 -0.88 1.06
CA ARG A 74 -9.51 -2.16 0.42
C ARG A 74 -10.64 -2.54 -0.54
N THR A 75 -10.29 -2.88 -1.78
CA THR A 75 -11.20 -3.38 -2.80
C THR A 75 -10.67 -4.69 -3.38
N GLY A 76 -11.37 -5.79 -3.12
CA GLY A 76 -11.00 -7.15 -3.55
C GLY A 76 -11.50 -8.19 -2.55
N HIS A 77 -12.08 -9.29 -3.06
CA HIS A 77 -12.55 -10.44 -2.28
C HIS A 77 -12.26 -11.72 -3.06
#